data_AF-A0A6N9TFA3-F1
#
_entry.id   AF-A0A6N9TFA3-F1
#
_cell.length_a   1.000
_cell.length_b   1.000
_cell.length_c   1.000
_cell.angle_alpha   90.00
_cell.angle_beta   90.00
_cell.angle_gamma   90.00
#
_symmetry.space_group_name_H-M   'P 1'
#
loop_
_entity.id
_entity.type
_entity.pdbx_description
1 polymer ?
#
loop_
_entity_poly.entity_id
_entity_poly.type
_entity_poly.pdbx_seq_one_letter_code
_entity_poly.pdbx_strand_id
1 'polypeptide(L)'
;MKISKFKPAFSTPFTNAHTGVSKVAFTASLHKWLSLLVGVQLLIWLATGLYFNLMDHKKASGNALREPVSVKRSFTDSELIPLNKLKTVSEVAPQKVELIWVLGSPYYHVIGRQGEHSYQLRHSLLFNAITGEKAALTSQQVLEIAKLSYSGSSELSNPKLLQPPFSDYVAQQNPMWKVSANDNNNTSIYIDSVTGQVLKHVNDDARLKALMFKLHFMDYTNTGGFNHWLIICFAFVTLFLSGTGVTLLAKRYQRRIFSVKRNGNKQAISVILSHSHTPAPARVESEANLFNALADVGIELPSVCNGAGTCGKCKFFSENRLRVAPTERRLLSATELAEGVRLACQHKASEVTGVIDVSVTGFATKLQE
;
A
#
# COMPACT_ATOMS: atom_id res chain seq x y z
N MET A 1 -73.14 17.27 31.00
CA MET A 1 -73.52 16.01 30.34
C MET A 1 -72.36 15.56 29.46
N LYS A 2 -71.66 14.49 29.85
CA LYS A 2 -70.42 13.99 29.22
C LYS A 2 -70.75 13.33 27.88
N ILE A 3 -70.07 13.71 26.80
CA ILE A 3 -70.02 12.94 25.54
C ILE A 3 -68.55 12.59 25.29
N SER A 4 -68.24 11.33 25.52
CA SER A 4 -66.93 10.71 25.31
C SER A 4 -66.62 10.57 23.82
N LYS A 5 -65.49 11.16 23.38
CA LYS A 5 -64.93 10.96 22.05
C LYS A 5 -64.33 9.55 21.92
N PHE A 6 -64.91 8.73 21.05
CA PHE A 6 -64.34 7.48 20.56
C PHE A 6 -63.07 7.79 19.73
N LYS A 7 -61.93 7.25 20.13
CA LYS A 7 -60.72 7.10 19.29
C LYS A 7 -60.56 5.61 18.99
N PRO A 8 -60.45 5.17 17.72
CA PRO A 8 -60.11 3.78 17.43
C PRO A 8 -58.61 3.57 17.69
N ALA A 9 -58.31 2.55 18.50
CA ALA A 9 -56.97 2.06 18.74
C ALA A 9 -56.53 1.19 17.54
N PHE A 10 -55.70 1.75 16.66
CA PHE A 10 -54.91 0.95 15.73
C PHE A 10 -53.69 0.41 16.49
N SER A 11 -53.82 -0.82 16.99
CA SER A 11 -52.68 -1.63 17.39
C SER A 11 -52.12 -2.30 16.13
N THR A 12 -50.89 -1.94 15.76
CA THR A 12 -50.10 -2.72 14.81
C THR A 12 -48.87 -3.23 15.55
N PRO A 13 -48.68 -4.54 15.72
CA PRO A 13 -47.41 -5.11 16.12
C PRO A 13 -46.66 -5.48 14.83
N PHE A 14 -45.99 -4.52 14.20
CA PHE A 14 -45.06 -4.83 13.11
C PHE A 14 -43.62 -4.90 13.65
N THR A 15 -43.27 -6.12 14.07
CA THR A 15 -42.03 -6.83 13.75
C THR A 15 -40.77 -5.99 13.51
N ASN A 16 -39.95 -5.80 14.55
CA ASN A 16 -38.51 -5.60 14.34
C ASN A 16 -37.84 -6.98 14.29
N ALA A 17 -37.73 -7.51 13.07
CA ALA A 17 -36.83 -8.63 12.79
C ALA A 17 -35.40 -8.17 13.07
N HIS A 18 -34.85 -8.57 14.20
CA HIS A 18 -33.42 -8.42 14.49
C HIS A 18 -32.62 -9.20 13.44
N THR A 19 -32.17 -8.53 12.38
CA THR A 19 -31.04 -8.98 11.56
C THR A 19 -29.77 -8.81 12.39
N GLY A 20 -29.66 -9.57 13.46
CA GLY A 20 -28.54 -9.58 14.39
C GLY A 20 -27.37 -10.33 13.78
N VAL A 21 -26.65 -9.72 12.84
CA VAL A 21 -25.31 -10.19 12.50
C VAL A 21 -24.51 -10.13 13.79
N SER A 22 -24.13 -11.29 14.34
CA SER A 22 -23.37 -11.34 15.60
C SER A 22 -22.15 -10.41 15.51
N LYS A 23 -21.84 -9.69 16.60
CA LYS A 23 -20.67 -8.77 16.65
C LYS A 23 -19.38 -9.41 16.13
N VAL A 24 -19.24 -10.73 16.28
CA VAL A 24 -18.10 -11.53 15.78
C VAL A 24 -18.12 -11.71 14.26
N ALA A 25 -19.28 -11.97 13.65
CA ALA A 25 -19.41 -12.08 12.20
C ALA A 25 -19.14 -10.75 11.49
N PHE A 26 -19.57 -9.64 12.10
CA PHE A 26 -19.25 -8.29 11.60
C PHE A 26 -17.74 -8.01 11.65
N THR A 27 -17.08 -8.22 12.81
CA THR A 27 -15.62 -8.03 12.93
C THR A 27 -14.84 -8.88 11.94
N ALA A 28 -15.26 -10.15 11.72
CA ALA A 28 -14.59 -11.03 10.77
C ALA A 28 -14.75 -10.58 9.32
N SER A 29 -15.94 -10.10 8.93
CA SER A 29 -16.18 -9.55 7.59
C SER A 29 -15.35 -8.29 7.36
N LEU A 30 -15.36 -7.37 8.34
CA LEU A 30 -14.59 -6.14 8.28
C LEU A 30 -13.08 -6.42 8.18
N HIS A 31 -12.55 -7.30 9.03
CA HIS A 31 -11.15 -7.73 8.96
C HIS A 31 -10.81 -8.27 7.57
N LYS A 32 -11.61 -9.18 7.00
CA LYS A 32 -11.37 -9.78 5.69
C LYS A 32 -11.22 -8.73 4.57
N TRP A 33 -12.12 -7.76 4.50
CA TRP A 33 -12.08 -6.75 3.45
C TRP A 33 -10.98 -5.72 3.67
N LEU A 34 -10.71 -5.34 4.92
CA LEU A 34 -9.55 -4.50 5.25
C LEU A 34 -8.23 -5.21 4.94
N SER A 35 -8.13 -6.52 5.22
CA SER A 35 -6.96 -7.32 4.86
C SER A 35 -6.73 -7.36 3.35
N LEU A 36 -7.78 -7.42 2.55
CA LEU A 36 -7.64 -7.38 1.09
C LEU A 36 -7.10 -6.02 0.63
N LEU A 37 -7.71 -4.92 1.08
CA LEU A 37 -7.27 -3.57 0.73
C LEU A 37 -5.82 -3.32 1.16
N VAL A 38 -5.50 -3.61 2.43
CA VAL A 38 -4.15 -3.41 2.98
C VAL A 38 -3.16 -4.37 2.32
N GLY A 39 -3.55 -5.62 2.10
CA GLY A 39 -2.72 -6.64 1.48
C GLY A 39 -2.30 -6.28 0.06
N VAL A 40 -3.21 -5.77 -0.78
CA VAL A 40 -2.88 -5.30 -2.13
C VAL A 40 -1.85 -4.18 -2.09
N GLN A 41 -2.04 -3.17 -1.23
CA GLN A 41 -1.09 -2.07 -1.10
C GLN A 41 0.25 -2.53 -0.52
N LEU A 42 0.26 -3.49 0.42
CA LEU A 42 1.48 -4.08 0.96
C LEU A 42 2.25 -4.88 -0.12
N LEU A 43 1.55 -5.56 -1.03
CA LEU A 43 2.18 -6.24 -2.17
C LEU A 43 2.85 -5.23 -3.11
N ILE A 44 2.21 -4.09 -3.39
CA ILE A 44 2.84 -3.00 -4.17
C ILE A 44 4.08 -2.49 -3.44
N TRP A 45 3.98 -2.28 -2.11
CA TRP A 45 5.10 -1.85 -1.28
C TRP A 45 6.27 -2.84 -1.31
N LEU A 46 5.99 -4.15 -1.20
CA LEU A 46 7.00 -5.20 -1.27
C LEU A 46 7.63 -5.31 -2.67
N ALA A 47 6.83 -5.26 -3.74
CA ALA A 47 7.33 -5.34 -5.11
C ALA A 47 8.23 -4.14 -5.46
N THR A 48 7.82 -2.93 -5.10
CA THR A 48 8.60 -1.70 -5.29
C THR A 48 9.84 -1.67 -4.38
N GLY A 49 9.74 -2.17 -3.15
CA GLY A 49 10.88 -2.35 -2.24
C GLY A 49 11.91 -3.34 -2.78
N LEU A 50 11.46 -4.46 -3.35
CA LEU A 50 12.32 -5.42 -4.02
C LEU A 50 13.02 -4.79 -5.23
N TYR A 51 12.29 -4.03 -6.05
CA TYR A 51 12.88 -3.27 -7.15
C TYR A 51 14.04 -2.38 -6.67
N PHE A 52 13.89 -1.63 -5.59
CA PHE A 52 14.96 -0.75 -5.09
C PHE A 52 16.21 -1.50 -4.63
N ASN A 53 16.07 -2.75 -4.19
CA ASN A 53 17.20 -3.58 -3.78
C ASN A 53 17.89 -4.26 -4.98
N LEU A 54 17.19 -4.43 -6.10
CA LEU A 54 17.72 -5.11 -7.28
C LEU A 54 18.19 -4.16 -8.39
N MET A 55 17.68 -2.91 -8.42
CA MET A 55 17.99 -1.97 -9.50
C MET A 55 19.46 -1.52 -9.48
N ASP A 56 20.02 -1.28 -10.65
CA ASP A 56 21.32 -0.63 -10.79
C ASP A 56 21.19 0.86 -10.45
N HIS A 57 21.80 1.27 -9.34
CA HIS A 57 21.73 2.66 -8.86
C HIS A 57 22.31 3.67 -9.86
N LYS A 58 23.37 3.30 -10.60
CA LYS A 58 24.01 4.22 -11.58
C LYS A 58 23.07 4.49 -12.74
N LYS A 59 22.44 3.45 -13.30
CA LYS A 59 21.44 3.60 -14.38
C LYS A 59 20.21 4.37 -13.90
N ALA A 60 19.65 3.94 -12.77
CA ALA A 60 18.46 4.54 -12.18
C ALA A 60 18.67 6.00 -11.74
N SER A 61 19.91 6.49 -11.63
CA SER A 61 20.20 7.90 -11.37
C SER A 61 19.82 8.82 -12.53
N GLY A 62 19.85 8.32 -13.77
CA GLY A 62 19.72 9.11 -15.00
C GLY A 62 20.99 9.87 -15.41
N ASN A 63 22.07 9.79 -14.61
CA ASN A 63 23.30 10.54 -14.84
C ASN A 63 24.41 9.70 -15.50
N ALA A 64 24.12 8.49 -15.98
CA ALA A 64 25.14 7.61 -16.55
C ALA A 64 25.87 8.22 -17.76
N LEU A 65 25.18 9.07 -18.53
CA LEU A 65 25.72 9.80 -19.68
C LEU A 65 25.96 11.29 -19.38
N ARG A 66 25.90 11.68 -18.10
CA ARG A 66 26.07 13.07 -17.70
C ARG A 66 27.54 13.35 -17.41
N GLU A 67 28.08 14.34 -18.11
CA GLU A 67 29.41 14.89 -17.86
C GLU A 67 29.35 16.25 -17.16
N PRO A 68 30.33 16.57 -16.30
CA PRO A 68 30.47 17.90 -15.75
C PRO A 68 30.86 18.88 -16.87
N VAL A 69 30.05 19.91 -17.07
CA VAL A 69 30.35 20.98 -18.02
C VAL A 69 31.46 21.85 -17.45
N SER A 70 32.71 21.50 -17.77
CA SER A 70 33.89 22.26 -17.39
C SER A 70 34.21 23.27 -18.48
N VAL A 71 33.84 24.52 -18.23
CA VAL A 71 34.20 25.64 -19.09
C VAL A 71 35.56 26.14 -18.66
N LYS A 72 36.57 26.06 -19.54
CA LYS A 72 37.83 26.80 -19.34
C LYS A 72 37.46 28.27 -19.23
N ARG A 73 37.70 28.88 -18.08
CA ARG A 73 37.50 30.31 -17.87
C ARG A 73 38.47 31.03 -18.79
N SER A 74 37.95 31.56 -19.89
CA SER A 74 38.72 32.48 -20.71
C SER A 74 38.74 33.80 -19.95
N PHE A 75 39.80 34.02 -19.18
CA PHE A 75 40.13 35.36 -18.73
C PHE A 75 40.65 36.10 -19.97
N THR A 76 39.73 36.58 -20.80
CA THR A 76 40.08 37.59 -21.79
C THR A 76 40.62 38.81 -21.05
N ASP A 77 41.61 39.51 -21.60
CA ASP A 77 42.11 40.81 -21.09
C ASP A 77 41.04 41.91 -21.07
N SER A 78 39.81 41.58 -21.44
CA SER A 78 38.64 42.46 -21.39
C SER A 78 38.27 42.78 -19.95
N GLU A 79 38.29 44.06 -19.62
CA GLU A 79 37.85 44.58 -18.33
C GLU A 79 36.35 44.35 -18.13
N LEU A 80 35.97 43.87 -16.94
CA LEU A 80 34.57 43.67 -16.60
C LEU A 80 33.89 45.02 -16.38
N ILE A 81 32.67 45.19 -16.90
CA ILE A 81 31.93 46.43 -16.70
C ILE A 81 31.54 46.59 -15.22
N PRO A 82 31.72 47.77 -14.61
CA PRO A 82 31.25 48.06 -13.27
C PRO A 82 29.74 47.86 -13.11
N LEU A 83 29.30 47.30 -11.98
CA LEU A 83 27.90 46.96 -11.72
C LEU A 83 26.95 48.17 -11.80
N ASN A 84 27.43 49.37 -11.47
CA ASN A 84 26.64 50.61 -11.55
C ASN A 84 26.35 51.08 -12.98
N LYS A 85 27.04 50.54 -14.00
CA LYS A 85 26.83 50.84 -15.42
C LYS A 85 25.90 49.84 -16.10
N LEU A 86 25.47 48.79 -15.41
CA LEU A 86 24.55 47.81 -15.96
C LEU A 86 23.18 48.46 -16.20
N LYS A 87 22.80 48.55 -17.47
CA LYS A 87 21.51 49.11 -17.87
C LYS A 87 20.40 48.23 -17.30
N THR A 88 19.23 48.78 -16.98
CA THR A 88 18.03 48.02 -16.57
C THR A 88 18.15 47.17 -15.30
N VAL A 89 19.23 47.27 -14.52
CA VAL A 89 19.37 46.53 -13.25
C VAL A 89 18.28 46.89 -12.23
N SER A 90 17.77 48.12 -12.28
CA SER A 90 16.66 48.56 -11.44
C SER A 90 15.37 47.75 -11.65
N GLU A 91 15.20 47.04 -12.78
CA GLU A 91 14.02 46.18 -13.03
C GLU A 91 13.88 45.05 -12.00
N VAL A 92 14.98 44.61 -11.39
CA VAL A 92 15.00 43.43 -10.51
C VAL A 92 15.10 43.81 -9.03
N ALA A 93 15.47 45.05 -8.69
CA ALA A 93 15.86 45.46 -7.33
C ALA A 93 16.91 44.48 -6.73
N PRO A 94 18.18 44.55 -7.17
CA PRO A 94 19.17 43.51 -6.94
C PRO A 94 19.46 43.30 -5.45
N GLN A 95 19.35 42.05 -5.00
CA GLN A 95 19.75 41.61 -3.65
C GLN A 95 21.09 40.88 -3.68
N LYS A 96 21.40 40.20 -4.79
CA LYS A 96 22.62 39.44 -4.99
C LYS A 96 23.05 39.53 -6.45
N VAL A 97 24.36 39.64 -6.67
CA VAL A 97 24.95 39.56 -8.01
C VAL A 97 26.03 38.50 -7.99
N GLU A 98 25.95 37.55 -8.91
CA GLU A 98 26.94 36.49 -9.09
C GLU A 98 27.63 36.64 -10.44
N LEU A 99 28.95 36.49 -10.47
CA LEU A 99 29.70 36.39 -11.72
C LEU A 99 29.76 34.91 -12.12
N ILE A 100 29.16 34.59 -13.26
CA ILE A 100 29.09 33.22 -13.81
C ILE A 100 29.70 33.15 -15.21
N TRP A 101 30.05 31.96 -15.66
CA TRP A 101 30.59 31.72 -17.00
C TRP A 101 29.63 30.85 -17.80
N VAL A 102 29.27 31.32 -19.00
CA VAL A 102 28.48 30.56 -19.95
C VAL A 102 29.31 30.41 -21.22
N LEU A 103 29.69 29.16 -21.55
CA LEU A 103 30.51 28.83 -22.73
C LEU A 103 31.78 29.67 -22.89
N GLY A 104 32.41 30.03 -21.76
CA GLY A 104 33.70 30.72 -21.71
C GLY A 104 33.57 32.23 -21.50
N SER A 105 32.39 32.80 -21.73
CA SER A 105 32.13 34.23 -21.57
C SER A 105 31.59 34.55 -20.17
N PRO A 106 32.06 35.66 -19.54
CA PRO A 106 31.59 36.06 -18.22
C PRO A 106 30.23 36.80 -18.31
N TYR A 107 29.34 36.48 -17.37
CA TYR A 107 28.02 37.10 -17.22
C TYR A 107 27.75 37.45 -15.76
N TYR A 108 27.07 38.56 -15.52
CA TYR A 108 26.47 38.86 -14.22
C TYR A 108 25.06 38.27 -14.14
N HIS A 109 24.86 37.35 -13.20
CA HIS A 109 23.55 36.87 -12.80
C HIS A 109 23.03 37.76 -11.66
N VAL A 110 22.10 38.63 -11.99
CA VAL A 110 21.52 39.61 -11.07
C VAL A 110 20.21 39.05 -10.51
N ILE A 111 20.18 38.82 -9.21
CA ILE A 111 19.08 38.17 -8.50
C ILE A 111 18.41 39.20 -7.60
N GLY A 112 17.12 39.44 -7.82
CA GLY A 112 16.34 40.37 -6.99
C GLY A 112 15.43 39.68 -5.99
N ARG A 113 14.92 38.50 -6.31
CA ARG A 113 14.19 37.64 -5.37
C ARG A 113 14.48 36.18 -5.67
N GLN A 114 14.72 35.39 -4.64
CA GLN A 114 14.96 33.96 -4.76
C GLN A 114 14.33 33.23 -3.57
N GLY A 115 13.76 32.05 -3.81
CA GLY A 115 13.41 31.13 -2.73
C GLY A 115 14.65 30.53 -2.06
N GLU A 116 14.44 29.86 -0.93
CA GLU A 116 15.49 29.17 -0.16
C GLU A 116 16.21 28.08 -0.97
N HIS A 117 15.50 27.47 -1.92
CA HIS A 117 16.04 26.43 -2.79
C HIS A 117 16.07 26.86 -4.24
N SER A 118 17.08 26.38 -5.00
CA SER A 118 17.31 26.75 -6.40
C SER A 118 16.15 26.42 -7.34
N TYR A 119 15.32 25.44 -7.00
CA TYR A 119 14.16 25.05 -7.80
C TYR A 119 12.94 25.95 -7.57
N GLN A 120 12.92 26.73 -6.49
CA GLN A 120 11.81 27.64 -6.17
C GLN A 120 11.88 28.89 -7.03
N LEU A 121 10.74 29.57 -7.16
CA LEU A 121 10.59 30.75 -8.00
C LEU A 121 11.69 31.79 -7.73
N ARG A 122 12.38 32.20 -8.79
CA ARG A 122 13.46 33.19 -8.79
C ARG A 122 13.17 34.27 -9.81
N HIS A 123 13.26 35.53 -9.39
CA HIS A 123 13.29 36.67 -10.29
C HIS A 123 14.75 37.12 -10.45
N SER A 124 15.30 36.85 -11.62
CA SER A 124 16.70 37.17 -11.94
C SER A 124 16.89 37.42 -13.43
N LEU A 125 17.85 38.28 -13.75
CA LEU A 125 18.26 38.57 -15.13
C LEU A 125 19.74 38.25 -15.33
N LEU A 126 20.11 38.01 -16.58
CA LEU A 126 21.50 37.81 -16.98
C LEU A 126 21.98 39.04 -17.75
N PHE A 127 23.20 39.48 -17.49
CA PHE A 127 23.87 40.57 -18.19
C PHE A 127 25.24 40.12 -18.67
N ASN A 128 25.61 40.48 -19.89
CA ASN A 128 26.97 40.25 -20.37
C ASN A 128 27.94 41.10 -19.53
N ALA A 129 28.95 40.47 -18.92
CA ALA A 129 29.83 41.16 -17.98
C ALA A 129 30.87 42.07 -18.68
N ILE A 130 30.98 42.01 -20.01
CA ILE A 130 31.85 42.86 -20.82
C ILE A 130 31.05 44.04 -21.39
N THR A 131 29.90 43.79 -22.02
CA THR A 131 29.10 44.85 -22.66
C THR A 131 28.13 45.55 -21.71
N GLY A 132 27.75 44.90 -20.60
CA GLY A 132 26.74 45.37 -19.66
C GLY A 132 25.30 45.30 -20.17
N GLU A 133 25.09 44.68 -21.34
CA GLU A 133 23.77 44.52 -21.94
C GLU A 133 23.04 43.32 -21.35
N LYS A 134 21.70 43.44 -21.24
CA LYS A 134 20.82 42.35 -20.83
C LYS A 134 20.93 41.22 -21.84
N ALA A 135 21.18 40.02 -21.36
CA ALA A 135 21.40 38.83 -22.16
C ALA A 135 20.30 37.79 -21.89
N ALA A 136 20.02 36.98 -22.92
CA ALA A 136 19.26 35.76 -22.82
C ALA A 136 20.00 34.66 -23.57
N LEU A 137 19.89 33.42 -23.10
CA LEU A 137 20.52 32.29 -23.76
C LEU A 137 19.85 32.01 -25.10
N THR A 138 20.65 31.93 -26.15
CA THR A 138 20.19 31.50 -27.46
C THR A 138 20.02 29.99 -27.51
N SER A 139 19.15 29.48 -28.38
CA SER A 139 19.01 28.04 -28.60
C SER A 139 20.32 27.37 -29.01
N GLN A 140 21.21 28.06 -29.73
CA GLN A 140 22.53 27.53 -30.08
C GLN A 140 23.42 27.34 -28.85
N GLN A 141 23.48 28.33 -27.95
CA GLN A 141 24.23 28.22 -26.69
C GLN A 141 23.70 27.08 -25.83
N VAL A 142 22.37 26.94 -25.73
CA VAL A 142 21.74 25.86 -24.95
C VAL A 142 22.07 24.48 -25.55
N LEU A 143 22.04 24.35 -26.88
CA LEU A 143 22.40 23.10 -27.55
C LEU A 143 23.88 22.75 -27.30
N GLU A 144 24.78 23.73 -27.32
CA GLU A 144 26.20 23.52 -27.05
C GLU A 144 26.45 23.08 -25.60
N ILE A 145 25.78 23.72 -24.63
CA ILE A 145 25.82 23.29 -23.22
C ILE A 145 25.31 21.85 -23.09
N ALA A 146 24.23 21.50 -23.78
CA ALA A 146 23.68 20.15 -23.76
C ALA A 146 24.68 19.12 -24.29
N LYS A 147 25.34 19.40 -25.42
CA LYS A 147 26.40 18.55 -26.00
C LYS A 147 27.57 18.36 -25.04
N LEU A 148 28.07 19.44 -24.43
CA LEU A 148 29.16 19.35 -23.46
C LEU A 148 28.79 18.53 -22.21
N SER A 149 27.50 18.49 -21.87
CA SER A 149 27.01 17.75 -20.70
C SER A 149 26.71 16.28 -20.97
N TYR A 150 26.76 15.83 -22.22
CA TYR A 150 26.29 14.52 -22.65
C TYR A 150 27.41 13.72 -23.31
N SER A 151 27.80 12.60 -22.70
CA SER A 151 28.86 11.72 -23.24
C SER A 151 28.36 10.69 -24.25
N GLY A 152 27.06 10.63 -24.52
CA GLY A 152 26.51 9.74 -25.54
C GLY A 152 26.77 10.24 -26.97
N SER A 153 26.69 9.33 -27.94
CA SER A 153 26.93 9.63 -29.36
C SER A 153 25.67 9.97 -30.16
N SER A 154 24.50 9.92 -29.53
CA SER A 154 23.22 10.19 -30.18
C SER A 154 23.03 11.66 -30.52
N GLU A 155 22.30 11.92 -31.61
CA GLU A 155 21.90 13.27 -31.99
C GLU A 155 20.99 13.91 -30.94
N LEU A 156 21.20 15.21 -30.71
CA LEU A 156 20.41 16.02 -29.80
C LEU A 156 19.35 16.83 -30.57
N SER A 157 18.14 16.86 -30.04
CA SER A 157 17.04 17.65 -30.57
C SER A 157 17.29 19.15 -30.43
N ASN A 158 16.54 19.96 -31.17
CA ASN A 158 16.49 21.40 -30.92
C ASN A 158 16.04 21.71 -29.48
N PRO A 159 16.66 22.68 -28.79
CA PRO A 159 16.23 23.07 -27.46
C PRO A 159 14.83 23.68 -27.46
N LYS A 160 14.00 23.23 -26.51
CA LYS A 160 12.66 23.76 -26.28
C LYS A 160 12.56 24.40 -24.90
N LEU A 161 12.15 25.67 -24.85
CA LEU A 161 11.88 26.33 -23.57
C LEU A 161 10.56 25.81 -23.01
N LEU A 162 10.58 25.34 -21.77
CA LEU A 162 9.42 24.84 -21.06
C LEU A 162 9.07 25.74 -19.88
N GLN A 163 7.78 25.85 -19.61
CA GLN A 163 7.22 26.51 -18.44
C GLN A 163 6.72 25.47 -17.44
N PRO A 164 6.78 25.73 -16.11
CA PRO A 164 6.20 24.83 -15.11
C PRO A 164 4.69 24.67 -15.30
N PRO A 165 4.09 23.53 -14.89
CA PRO A 165 4.71 22.39 -14.21
C PRO A 165 5.41 21.40 -15.15
N PHE A 166 6.40 20.66 -14.63
CA PHE A 166 7.19 19.68 -15.41
C PHE A 166 6.96 18.24 -14.94
N SER A 167 6.88 17.30 -15.88
CA SER A 167 6.72 15.86 -15.58
C SER A 167 7.94 15.25 -14.90
N ASP A 168 9.13 15.57 -15.42
CA ASP A 168 10.40 14.93 -15.04
C ASP A 168 11.07 15.66 -13.85
N TYR A 169 10.58 16.85 -13.50
CA TYR A 169 11.09 17.65 -12.39
C TYR A 169 9.98 18.49 -11.75
N VAL A 170 9.06 17.83 -11.03
CA VAL A 170 7.85 18.45 -10.45
C VAL A 170 8.15 19.63 -9.52
N ALA A 171 9.25 19.57 -8.75
CA ALA A 171 9.61 20.63 -7.81
C ALA A 171 10.08 21.93 -8.49
N GLN A 172 10.49 21.88 -9.77
CA GLN A 172 11.02 23.04 -10.48
C GLN A 172 9.91 24.05 -10.79
N GLN A 173 10.10 25.29 -10.32
CA GLN A 173 9.17 26.41 -10.50
C GLN A 173 9.67 27.48 -11.48
N ASN A 174 10.92 27.37 -11.94
CA ASN A 174 11.48 28.29 -12.93
C ASN A 174 11.47 27.66 -14.33
N PRO A 175 11.35 28.48 -15.40
CA PRO A 175 11.47 27.99 -16.76
C PRO A 175 12.81 27.26 -16.98
N MET A 176 12.78 26.24 -17.83
CA MET A 176 13.99 25.51 -18.18
C MET A 176 13.95 25.06 -19.64
N TRP A 177 15.12 25.01 -20.26
CA TRP A 177 15.28 24.41 -21.57
C TRP A 177 15.32 22.88 -21.46
N LYS A 178 14.67 22.21 -22.40
CA LYS A 178 14.77 20.77 -22.62
C LYS A 178 15.46 20.49 -23.94
N VAL A 179 16.48 19.64 -23.90
CA VAL A 179 17.11 19.03 -25.08
C VAL A 179 16.96 17.52 -24.94
N SER A 180 16.50 16.84 -25.98
CA SER A 180 16.29 15.38 -25.95
C SER A 180 17.37 14.70 -26.79
N ALA A 181 18.02 13.67 -26.25
CA ALA A 181 18.91 12.81 -27.01
C ALA A 181 18.11 11.69 -27.68
N ASN A 182 18.42 11.40 -28.94
CA ASN A 182 17.86 10.25 -29.65
C ASN A 182 18.64 8.97 -29.31
N ASP A 183 18.71 8.64 -28.02
CA ASP A 183 19.33 7.42 -27.51
C ASP A 183 18.30 6.37 -27.13
N ASN A 184 18.76 5.15 -26.89
CA ASN A 184 17.88 4.01 -26.57
C ASN A 184 17.16 4.15 -25.22
N ASN A 185 17.49 5.16 -24.40
CA ASN A 185 16.95 5.35 -23.05
C ASN A 185 16.18 6.69 -22.91
N ASN A 186 15.89 7.36 -24.03
CA ASN A 186 15.16 8.62 -24.10
C ASN A 186 15.69 9.70 -23.14
N THR A 187 17.01 9.93 -23.13
CA THR A 187 17.64 10.91 -22.25
C THR A 187 17.17 12.33 -22.57
N SER A 188 16.75 13.05 -21.53
CA SER A 188 16.34 14.45 -21.56
C SER A 188 17.27 15.27 -20.67
N ILE A 189 17.84 16.33 -21.24
CA ILE A 189 18.78 17.24 -20.60
C ILE A 189 18.04 18.54 -20.29
N TYR A 190 18.04 18.92 -19.01
CA TYR A 190 17.37 20.11 -18.51
C TYR A 190 18.38 21.18 -18.10
N ILE A 191 18.21 22.38 -18.62
CA ILE A 191 19.14 23.50 -18.47
C ILE A 191 18.37 24.73 -17.97
N ASP A 192 18.87 25.43 -16.95
CA ASP A 192 18.28 26.66 -16.42
C ASP A 192 18.15 27.71 -17.53
N SER A 193 16.97 28.34 -17.65
CA SER A 193 16.69 29.27 -18.74
C SER A 193 17.49 30.57 -18.68
N VAL A 194 18.02 30.93 -17.51
CA VAL A 194 18.76 32.17 -17.26
C VAL A 194 20.25 31.90 -17.22
N THR A 195 20.72 30.96 -16.39
CA THR A 195 22.15 30.77 -16.10
C THR A 195 22.84 29.78 -17.03
N GLY A 196 22.08 28.93 -17.72
CA GLY A 196 22.66 27.88 -18.57
C GLY A 196 23.22 26.72 -17.76
N GLN A 197 22.96 26.68 -16.45
CA GLN A 197 23.35 25.56 -15.61
C GLN A 197 22.59 24.31 -16.00
N VAL A 198 23.30 23.20 -16.22
CA VAL A 198 22.67 21.88 -16.40
C VAL A 198 22.07 21.43 -15.08
N LEU A 199 20.74 21.47 -14.99
CA LEU A 199 19.99 21.09 -13.80
C LEU A 199 20.02 19.58 -13.61
N LYS A 200 19.63 18.83 -14.64
CA LYS A 200 19.47 17.37 -14.55
C LYS A 200 19.49 16.67 -15.90
N HIS A 201 19.91 15.42 -15.90
CA HIS A 201 19.64 14.44 -16.96
C HIS A 201 18.57 13.46 -16.47
N VAL A 202 17.57 13.17 -17.30
CA VAL A 202 16.48 12.24 -16.98
C VAL A 202 16.25 11.31 -18.16
N ASN A 203 16.31 10.01 -17.92
CA ASN A 203 16.09 8.94 -18.89
C ASN A 203 15.00 7.98 -18.37
N ASP A 204 14.68 6.93 -19.13
CA ASP A 204 13.60 6.01 -18.76
C ASP A 204 13.89 5.22 -17.48
N ASP A 205 15.14 4.87 -17.20
CA ASP A 205 15.53 4.27 -15.92
C ASP A 205 15.21 5.21 -14.73
N ALA A 206 15.51 6.51 -14.87
CA ALA A 206 15.20 7.50 -13.86
C ALA A 206 13.69 7.74 -13.72
N ARG A 207 12.93 7.68 -14.82
CA ARG A 207 11.46 7.77 -14.82
C ARG A 207 10.82 6.56 -14.15
N LEU A 208 11.34 5.36 -14.41
CA LEU A 208 10.92 4.13 -13.75
C LEU A 208 11.20 4.20 -12.24
N LYS A 209 12.40 4.62 -11.84
CA LYS A 209 12.72 4.86 -10.43
C LYS A 209 11.76 5.86 -9.80
N ALA A 210 11.44 6.96 -10.48
CA ALA A 210 10.48 7.94 -9.99
C ALA A 210 9.06 7.34 -9.82
N LEU A 211 8.60 6.51 -10.76
CA LEU A 211 7.34 5.78 -10.65
C LEU A 211 7.34 4.82 -9.44
N MET A 212 8.43 4.08 -9.25
CA MET A 212 8.57 3.16 -8.11
C MET A 212 8.53 3.92 -6.78
N PHE A 213 9.13 5.11 -6.70
CA PHE A 213 9.03 5.96 -5.52
C PHE A 213 7.59 6.43 -5.26
N LYS A 214 6.85 6.84 -6.30
CA LYS A 214 5.44 7.24 -6.15
C LYS A 214 4.59 6.09 -5.62
N LEU A 215 4.76 4.89 -6.17
CA LEU A 215 4.01 3.70 -5.75
C LEU A 215 4.38 3.26 -4.33
N HIS A 216 5.68 3.26 -3.99
CA HIS A 216 6.18 2.80 -2.69
C HIS A 216 5.75 3.71 -1.54
N PHE A 217 5.83 5.03 -1.74
CA PHE A 217 5.42 6.01 -0.73
C PHE A 217 3.94 6.40 -0.81
N MET A 218 3.21 5.90 -1.82
CA MET A 218 1.83 6.29 -2.11
C MET A 218 1.68 7.80 -2.42
N ASP A 219 2.75 8.47 -2.87
CA ASP A 219 2.77 9.90 -3.20
C ASP A 219 2.37 10.15 -4.67
N TYR A 220 1.12 9.83 -5.01
CA TYR A 220 0.60 10.01 -6.37
C TYR A 220 0.45 11.48 -6.78
N THR A 221 0.39 12.38 -5.79
CA THR A 221 0.26 13.83 -5.98
C THR A 221 1.59 14.57 -6.01
N ASN A 222 2.73 13.87 -5.87
CA ASN A 222 4.08 14.44 -5.84
C ASN A 222 4.24 15.56 -4.80
N THR A 223 3.73 15.34 -3.59
CA THR A 223 3.89 16.26 -2.46
C THR A 223 5.34 16.37 -2.00
N GLY A 224 6.18 15.40 -2.35
CA GLY A 224 7.63 15.44 -2.07
C GLY A 224 7.98 15.09 -0.62
N GLY A 225 7.01 14.60 0.16
CA GLY A 225 7.21 14.19 1.55
C GLY A 225 6.44 12.90 1.89
N PHE A 226 6.84 12.24 2.97
CA PHE A 226 6.21 11.01 3.45
C PHE A 226 4.97 11.25 4.32
N ASN A 227 4.62 12.50 4.61
CA ASN A 227 3.50 12.88 5.49
C ASN A 227 2.35 13.50 4.68
N HIS A 228 1.75 12.76 3.76
CA HIS A 228 0.56 13.20 3.03
C HIS A 228 -0.71 12.46 3.49
N TRP A 229 -1.87 13.01 3.17
CA TRP A 229 -3.15 12.52 3.67
C TRP A 229 -3.41 11.03 3.34
N LEU A 230 -2.99 10.58 2.16
CA LEU A 230 -3.24 9.20 1.71
C LEU A 230 -2.52 8.16 2.59
N ILE A 231 -1.23 8.37 2.89
CA ILE A 231 -0.47 7.45 3.74
C ILE A 231 -0.93 7.54 5.21
N ILE A 232 -1.33 8.73 5.69
CA ILE A 232 -1.94 8.90 7.02
C ILE A 232 -3.25 8.10 7.12
N CYS A 233 -4.14 8.22 6.14
CA CYS A 233 -5.39 7.47 6.09
C CYS A 233 -5.11 5.96 6.06
N PHE A 234 -4.17 5.53 5.22
CA PHE A 234 -3.81 4.12 5.10
C PHE A 234 -3.17 3.56 6.39
N ALA A 235 -2.40 4.37 7.12
CA ALA A 235 -1.86 4.02 8.43
C ALA A 235 -2.99 3.77 9.45
N PHE A 236 -4.02 4.61 9.50
CA PHE A 236 -5.21 4.38 10.34
C PHE A 236 -5.95 3.10 9.94
N VAL A 237 -6.13 2.85 8.65
CA VAL A 237 -6.77 1.63 8.13
C VAL A 237 -5.96 0.39 8.55
N THR A 238 -4.64 0.43 8.44
CA THR A 238 -3.74 -0.66 8.82
C THR A 238 -3.71 -0.89 10.35
N LEU A 239 -3.74 0.19 11.13
CA LEU A 239 -3.85 0.12 12.58
C LEU A 239 -5.18 -0.52 13.01
N PHE A 240 -6.29 -0.12 12.38
CA PHE A 240 -7.59 -0.71 12.64
C PHE A 240 -7.66 -2.17 12.20
N LEU A 241 -7.05 -2.52 11.06
CA LEU A 241 -6.87 -3.92 10.64
C LEU A 241 -6.12 -4.73 11.72
N SER A 242 -5.03 -4.19 12.26
CA SER A 242 -4.27 -4.83 13.34
C SER A 242 -5.13 -5.04 14.58
N GLY A 243 -5.92 -4.04 14.98
CA GLY A 243 -6.87 -4.15 16.09
C GLY A 243 -7.95 -5.22 15.85
N THR A 244 -8.54 -5.28 14.66
CA THR A 244 -9.50 -6.35 14.32
C THR A 244 -8.84 -7.74 14.34
N GLY A 245 -7.59 -7.86 13.90
CA GLY A 245 -6.81 -9.09 13.98
C GLY A 245 -6.59 -9.57 15.42
N VAL A 246 -6.13 -8.67 16.31
CA VAL A 246 -5.93 -8.96 17.73
C VAL A 246 -7.24 -9.36 18.41
N THR A 247 -8.34 -8.66 18.16
CA THR A 247 -9.63 -9.00 18.77
C THR A 247 -10.17 -10.35 18.29
N LEU A 248 -9.98 -10.70 17.00
CA LEU A 248 -10.35 -12.01 16.48
C LEU A 248 -9.46 -13.11 17.04
N LEU A 249 -8.15 -12.88 17.15
CA LEU A 249 -7.20 -13.80 17.77
C LEU A 249 -7.57 -14.06 19.25
N ALA A 250 -7.81 -13.00 20.03
CA ALA A 250 -8.24 -13.11 21.41
C ALA A 250 -9.57 -13.89 21.55
N LYS A 251 -10.56 -13.61 20.70
CA LYS A 251 -11.82 -14.37 20.68
C LYS A 251 -11.62 -15.84 20.32
N ARG A 252 -10.72 -16.16 19.38
CA ARG A 252 -10.39 -17.55 19.02
C ARG A 252 -9.66 -18.27 20.15
N TYR A 253 -8.75 -17.57 20.85
CA TYR A 253 -8.07 -18.08 22.03
C TYR A 253 -9.03 -18.32 23.21
N GLN A 254 -9.91 -17.37 23.50
CA GLN A 254 -10.97 -17.52 24.52
C GLN A 254 -11.91 -18.68 24.22
N ARG A 255 -12.19 -18.92 22.94
CA ARG A 255 -12.97 -20.09 22.47
C ARG A 255 -12.15 -21.38 22.37
N ARG A 256 -10.87 -21.35 22.78
CA ARG A 256 -9.90 -22.47 22.76
C ARG A 256 -9.83 -23.22 21.42
N ILE A 257 -10.09 -22.51 20.31
CA ILE A 257 -9.94 -23.05 18.95
C ILE A 257 -8.45 -23.29 18.65
N PHE A 258 -7.58 -22.44 19.21
CA PHE A 258 -6.14 -22.70 19.27
C PHE A 258 -5.81 -23.22 20.68
N SER A 259 -5.53 -24.52 20.78
CA SER A 259 -4.96 -25.13 21.98
C SER A 259 -3.46 -25.27 21.78
N VAL A 260 -2.67 -24.63 22.64
CA VAL A 260 -1.23 -24.95 22.73
C VAL A 260 -1.14 -26.37 23.26
N LYS A 261 -0.50 -27.29 22.53
CA LYS A 261 -0.31 -28.70 22.96
C LYS A 261 0.34 -28.69 24.34
N ARG A 262 -0.48 -28.88 25.37
CA ARG A 262 -0.09 -29.08 26.76
C ARG A 262 -0.36 -30.55 27.02
N ASN A 263 0.63 -31.26 27.56
CA ASN A 263 0.52 -32.69 27.86
C ASN A 263 -0.69 -32.88 28.80
N GLY A 264 -1.81 -33.31 28.22
CA GLY A 264 -3.13 -33.32 28.86
C GLY A 264 -3.53 -34.73 29.24
N ASN A 265 -4.60 -34.84 30.02
CA ASN A 265 -5.19 -36.13 30.28
C ASN A 265 -5.84 -36.67 29.00
N LYS A 266 -5.61 -37.94 28.68
CA LYS A 266 -6.29 -38.64 27.59
C LYS A 266 -7.54 -39.32 28.11
N GLN A 267 -8.58 -39.37 27.29
CA GLN A 267 -9.80 -40.09 27.57
C GLN A 267 -10.19 -40.99 26.38
N ALA A 268 -10.91 -42.07 26.67
CA ALA A 268 -11.46 -42.93 25.63
C ALA A 268 -12.83 -42.40 25.18
N ILE A 269 -13.02 -42.23 23.88
CA ILE A 269 -14.31 -41.89 23.26
C ILE A 269 -14.68 -43.02 22.31
N SER A 270 -15.96 -43.42 22.29
CA SER A 270 -16.47 -44.37 21.32
C SER A 270 -16.65 -43.70 19.96
N VAL A 271 -16.06 -44.23 18.89
CA VAL A 271 -16.22 -43.67 17.54
C VAL A 271 -16.85 -44.71 16.61
N ILE A 272 -17.93 -44.32 15.92
CA ILE A 272 -18.59 -45.12 14.89
C ILE A 272 -18.38 -44.40 13.55
N LEU A 273 -17.56 -44.99 12.69
CA LEU A 273 -17.25 -44.48 11.36
C LEU A 273 -18.11 -45.17 10.30
N SER A 274 -18.37 -44.50 9.17
CA SER A 274 -19.20 -45.06 8.09
C SER A 274 -18.68 -46.35 7.48
N HIS A 275 -17.39 -46.65 7.63
CA HIS A 275 -16.74 -47.84 7.07
C HIS A 275 -16.71 -49.02 8.06
N SER A 276 -16.91 -48.74 9.35
CA SER A 276 -16.92 -49.72 10.42
C SER A 276 -18.11 -49.42 11.31
N HIS A 277 -19.26 -50.04 11.01
CA HIS A 277 -20.49 -49.93 11.79
C HIS A 277 -20.36 -50.45 13.25
N THR A 278 -19.16 -50.85 13.67
CA THR A 278 -18.81 -51.27 15.02
C THR A 278 -18.14 -50.12 15.79
N PRO A 279 -18.56 -49.84 17.04
CA PRO A 279 -17.91 -48.84 17.88
C PRO A 279 -16.47 -49.22 18.19
N ALA A 280 -15.52 -48.30 17.94
CA ALA A 280 -14.12 -48.46 18.29
C ALA A 280 -13.69 -47.41 19.33
N PRO A 281 -12.98 -47.79 20.40
CA PRO A 281 -12.48 -46.83 21.38
C PRO A 281 -11.28 -46.04 20.82
N ALA A 282 -11.37 -44.71 20.80
CA ALA A 282 -10.29 -43.81 20.44
C ALA A 282 -9.80 -43.04 21.68
N ARG A 283 -8.48 -43.08 21.96
CA ARG A 283 -7.88 -42.34 23.08
C ARG A 283 -7.41 -40.96 22.64
N VAL A 284 -8.18 -39.93 23.00
CA VAL A 284 -7.95 -38.56 22.56
C VAL A 284 -7.65 -37.62 23.74
N GLU A 285 -6.95 -36.52 23.47
CA GLU A 285 -6.66 -35.47 24.46
C GLU A 285 -7.96 -34.80 24.95
N SER A 286 -8.28 -34.88 26.24
CA SER A 286 -9.60 -34.53 26.79
C SER A 286 -9.94 -33.04 26.63
N GLU A 287 -8.96 -32.16 26.76
CA GLU A 287 -9.17 -30.71 26.67
C GLU A 287 -8.94 -30.13 25.27
N ALA A 288 -8.62 -30.99 24.29
CA ALA A 288 -8.48 -30.58 22.91
C ALA A 288 -9.84 -30.40 22.23
N ASN A 289 -9.84 -29.55 21.21
CA ASN A 289 -10.94 -29.44 20.26
C ASN A 289 -11.20 -30.82 19.63
N LEU A 290 -12.44 -31.32 19.67
CA LEU A 290 -12.74 -32.70 19.25
C LEU A 290 -12.30 -33.00 17.81
N PHE A 291 -12.44 -32.03 16.90
CA PHE A 291 -11.96 -32.21 15.51
C PHE A 291 -10.45 -32.49 15.45
N ASN A 292 -9.63 -31.68 16.16
CA ASN A 292 -8.19 -31.89 16.20
C ASN A 292 -7.82 -33.15 16.98
N ALA A 293 -8.55 -33.45 18.05
CA ALA A 293 -8.30 -34.60 18.92
C ALA A 293 -8.52 -35.92 18.19
N LEU A 294 -9.53 -35.99 17.31
CA LEU A 294 -9.79 -37.11 16.40
C LEU A 294 -8.73 -37.19 15.29
N ALA A 295 -8.37 -36.04 14.69
CA ALA A 295 -7.33 -36.02 13.66
C ALA A 295 -5.95 -36.48 14.19
N ASP A 296 -5.58 -36.13 15.42
CA ASP A 296 -4.33 -36.56 16.08
C ASP A 296 -4.25 -38.11 16.25
N VAL A 297 -5.40 -38.81 16.26
CA VAL A 297 -5.47 -40.29 16.32
C VAL A 297 -5.81 -40.93 14.98
N GLY A 298 -5.73 -40.17 13.88
CA GLY A 298 -5.96 -40.66 12.52
C GLY A 298 -7.43 -40.77 12.11
N ILE A 299 -8.35 -40.17 12.87
CA ILE A 299 -9.78 -40.13 12.53
C ILE A 299 -10.09 -38.77 11.90
N GLU A 300 -10.28 -38.76 10.59
CA GLU A 300 -10.54 -37.54 9.85
C GLU A 300 -12.05 -37.30 9.66
N LEU A 301 -12.52 -36.13 10.11
CA LEU A 301 -13.84 -35.63 9.76
C LEU A 301 -13.74 -34.67 8.58
N PRO A 302 -14.76 -34.61 7.69
CA PRO A 302 -14.76 -33.68 6.58
C PRO A 302 -14.56 -32.22 7.05
N SER A 303 -13.56 -31.53 6.53
CA SER A 303 -13.31 -30.13 6.90
C SER A 303 -12.61 -29.33 5.81
N VAL A 304 -13.01 -28.06 5.65
CA VAL A 304 -12.33 -27.09 4.76
C VAL A 304 -11.56 -26.05 5.57
N CYS A 305 -11.99 -25.79 6.81
CA CYS A 305 -11.41 -24.76 7.68
C CYS A 305 -10.48 -25.31 8.77
N ASN A 306 -10.15 -26.60 8.72
CA ASN A 306 -9.26 -27.28 9.67
C ASN A 306 -9.55 -26.95 11.15
N GLY A 307 -10.80 -27.17 11.58
CA GLY A 307 -11.19 -26.90 12.97
C GLY A 307 -11.47 -25.43 13.34
N ALA A 308 -11.31 -24.47 12.42
CA ALA A 308 -11.53 -23.04 12.73
C ALA A 308 -13.00 -22.63 13.01
N GLY A 309 -13.98 -23.52 12.84
CA GLY A 309 -15.39 -23.22 13.11
C GLY A 309 -16.05 -22.29 12.09
N THR A 310 -15.64 -22.34 10.82
CA THR A 310 -16.18 -21.44 9.79
C THR A 310 -16.86 -22.15 8.62
N CYS A 311 -16.56 -23.43 8.36
CA CYS A 311 -17.07 -24.14 7.18
C CYS A 311 -18.30 -25.03 7.41
N GLY A 312 -18.59 -25.44 8.66
CA GLY A 312 -19.76 -26.26 8.99
C GLY A 312 -19.71 -27.71 8.49
N LYS A 313 -18.53 -28.23 8.13
CA LYS A 313 -18.38 -29.56 7.50
C LYS A 313 -18.07 -30.69 8.46
N CYS A 314 -17.43 -30.42 9.60
CA CYS A 314 -17.02 -31.44 10.58
C CYS A 314 -18.20 -31.88 11.45
N LYS A 315 -19.26 -32.37 10.80
CA LYS A 315 -20.50 -32.77 11.43
C LYS A 315 -20.34 -34.14 12.07
N PHE A 316 -20.95 -34.32 13.24
CA PHE A 316 -21.08 -35.61 13.90
C PHE A 316 -22.39 -35.65 14.70
N PHE A 317 -22.90 -36.86 14.93
CA PHE A 317 -23.97 -37.09 15.90
C PHE A 317 -23.35 -37.43 17.26
N SER A 318 -23.94 -36.85 18.31
CA SER A 318 -23.59 -37.12 19.70
C SER A 318 -24.77 -37.77 20.40
N GLU A 319 -24.52 -38.85 21.13
CA GLU A 319 -25.53 -39.49 21.99
C GLU A 319 -25.91 -38.59 23.18
N ASN A 320 -24.97 -37.78 23.67
CA ASN A 320 -25.23 -36.81 24.72
C ASN A 320 -25.88 -35.54 24.17
N ARG A 321 -26.78 -34.94 24.95
CA ARG A 321 -27.32 -33.59 24.66
C ARG A 321 -26.25 -32.53 24.85
N LEU A 322 -25.54 -32.21 23.78
CA LEU A 322 -24.55 -31.13 23.75
C LEU A 322 -25.20 -29.76 23.56
N ARG A 323 -24.62 -28.75 24.22
CA ARG A 323 -25.01 -27.34 24.06
C ARG A 323 -24.83 -26.90 22.62
N VAL A 324 -25.87 -26.30 22.01
CA VAL A 324 -25.74 -25.74 20.67
C VAL A 324 -24.87 -24.48 20.68
N ALA A 325 -23.71 -24.54 20.05
CA ALA A 325 -22.79 -23.42 19.92
C ALA A 325 -23.34 -22.34 18.95
N PRO A 326 -23.03 -21.05 19.14
CA PRO A 326 -23.51 -19.99 18.25
C PRO A 326 -23.14 -20.18 16.77
N THR A 327 -21.99 -20.81 16.51
CA THR A 327 -21.52 -21.14 15.16
C THR A 327 -22.40 -22.21 14.51
N GLU A 328 -22.83 -23.21 15.26
CA GLU A 328 -23.69 -24.29 14.79
C GLU A 328 -25.05 -23.76 14.38
N ARG A 329 -25.64 -22.84 15.17
CA ARG A 329 -26.89 -22.14 14.81
C ARG A 329 -26.85 -21.39 13.48
N ARG A 330 -25.65 -21.03 13.01
CA ARG A 330 -25.45 -20.29 11.76
C ARG A 330 -25.15 -21.22 10.58
N LEU A 331 -24.52 -22.36 10.83
CA LEU A 331 -23.97 -23.23 9.79
C LEU A 331 -24.74 -24.55 9.60
N LEU A 332 -25.56 -24.94 10.59
CA LEU A 332 -26.42 -26.12 10.55
C LEU A 332 -27.89 -25.70 10.43
N SER A 333 -28.71 -26.55 9.80
CA SER A 333 -30.15 -26.35 9.74
C SER A 333 -30.83 -26.61 11.09
N ALA A 334 -32.07 -26.13 11.25
CA ALA A 334 -32.86 -26.41 12.45
C ALA A 334 -33.14 -27.91 12.62
N THR A 335 -33.32 -28.65 11.51
CA THR A 335 -33.56 -30.10 11.52
C THR A 335 -32.32 -30.84 12.00
N GLU A 336 -31.15 -30.52 11.46
CA GLU A 336 -29.87 -31.11 11.87
C GLU A 336 -29.62 -30.88 13.37
N LEU A 337 -29.88 -29.67 13.87
CA LEU A 337 -29.72 -29.36 15.29
C LEU A 337 -30.67 -30.15 16.18
N ALA A 338 -31.91 -30.37 15.73
CA ALA A 338 -32.94 -31.15 16.43
C ALA A 338 -32.61 -32.65 16.44
N GLU A 339 -32.04 -33.16 15.34
CA GLU A 339 -31.55 -34.54 15.21
C GLU A 339 -30.26 -34.81 16.00
N GLY A 340 -29.68 -33.80 16.65
CA GLY A 340 -28.49 -33.94 17.48
C GLY A 340 -27.17 -33.78 16.73
N VAL A 341 -27.19 -33.32 15.48
CA VAL A 341 -25.97 -32.99 14.72
C VAL A 341 -25.25 -31.81 15.37
N ARG A 342 -23.95 -31.96 15.55
CA ARG A 342 -23.04 -30.94 16.08
C ARG A 342 -21.79 -30.82 15.21
N LEU A 343 -21.03 -29.75 15.40
CA LEU A 343 -19.76 -29.55 14.72
C LEU A 343 -18.62 -29.92 15.67
N ALA A 344 -17.82 -30.93 15.33
CA ALA A 344 -16.71 -31.41 16.16
C ALA A 344 -15.74 -30.28 16.54
N CYS A 345 -15.56 -29.30 15.65
CA CYS A 345 -14.73 -28.13 15.93
C CYS A 345 -15.28 -27.15 16.98
N GLN A 346 -16.48 -27.36 17.52
CA GLN A 346 -17.12 -26.48 18.51
C GLN A 346 -17.24 -27.10 19.90
N HIS A 347 -16.84 -28.36 20.07
CA HIS A 347 -16.90 -29.11 21.33
C HIS A 347 -15.52 -29.61 21.74
N LYS A 348 -15.33 -29.80 23.04
CA LYS A 348 -14.15 -30.49 23.56
C LYS A 348 -14.34 -31.99 23.46
N ALA A 349 -13.23 -32.73 23.38
CA ALA A 349 -13.27 -34.16 23.58
C ALA A 349 -13.98 -34.52 24.90
N SER A 350 -13.66 -33.84 26.01
CA SER A 350 -14.24 -34.11 27.36
C SER A 350 -15.74 -33.94 27.47
N GLU A 351 -16.38 -33.25 26.53
CA GLU A 351 -17.83 -33.06 26.50
C GLU A 351 -18.54 -34.24 25.82
N VAL A 352 -17.80 -35.11 25.13
CA VAL A 352 -18.34 -36.13 24.22
C VAL A 352 -17.88 -37.53 24.65
N THR A 353 -18.84 -38.44 24.80
CA THR A 353 -18.59 -39.87 25.10
C THR A 353 -18.62 -40.74 23.85
N GLY A 354 -19.34 -40.30 22.82
CA GLY A 354 -19.51 -41.01 21.55
C GLY A 354 -19.57 -40.06 20.35
N VAL A 355 -18.91 -40.44 19.25
CA VAL A 355 -18.91 -39.72 17.97
C VAL A 355 -19.42 -40.67 16.90
N ILE A 356 -20.53 -40.31 16.26
CA ILE A 356 -21.08 -41.06 15.13
C ILE A 356 -20.95 -40.19 13.89
N ASP A 357 -20.30 -40.70 12.85
CA ASP A 357 -20.19 -40.01 11.56
C ASP A 357 -21.60 -39.82 10.96
N VAL A 358 -21.90 -38.60 10.50
CA VAL A 358 -23.18 -38.26 9.88
C VAL A 358 -23.47 -39.05 8.60
N SER A 359 -22.44 -39.63 7.98
CA SER A 359 -22.56 -40.42 6.75
C SER A 359 -22.95 -41.88 7.03
N VAL A 360 -23.03 -42.29 8.30
CA VAL A 360 -23.64 -43.56 8.71
C VAL A 360 -25.15 -43.47 8.47
N THR A 361 -25.60 -43.90 7.29
CA THR A 361 -27.01 -43.98 6.94
C THR A 361 -27.75 -44.94 7.88
N GLY A 362 -28.78 -44.45 8.59
CA GLY A 362 -29.76 -45.31 9.29
C GLY A 362 -29.95 -45.15 10.80
N PHE A 363 -29.30 -44.19 11.48
CA PHE A 363 -29.50 -44.01 12.94
C PHE A 363 -30.65 -43.07 13.35
N ALA A 364 -31.16 -42.24 12.44
CA ALA A 364 -32.30 -41.34 12.73
C ALA A 364 -33.59 -42.08 13.13
N THR A 365 -33.69 -43.39 12.85
CA THR A 365 -34.85 -44.23 13.18
C THR A 365 -34.71 -45.04 14.47
N LYS A 366 -33.55 -45.05 15.15
CA LYS A 366 -33.30 -45.96 16.30
C LYS A 366 -33.23 -45.30 17.67
N LEU A 367 -33.42 -43.98 17.78
CA LEU A 367 -33.44 -43.26 19.06
C LEU A 367 -34.87 -42.98 19.59
N GLN A 368 -35.88 -43.62 19.00
CA GLN A 368 -37.30 -43.53 19.43
C GLN A 368 -37.91 -44.85 19.91
N GLU A 369 -37.10 -45.91 20.09
CA GLU A 369 -37.54 -47.14 20.77
C GLU A 369 -36.93 -47.27 22.17
#